data_AF-A0A7R9TSC5-F1
#
_entry.id   AF-A0A7R9TSC5-F1
#
_cell.length_a   1.000
_cell.length_b   1.000
_cell.length_c   1.000
_cell.angle_alpha   90.00
_cell.angle_beta   90.00
_cell.angle_gamma   90.00
#
_symmetry.space_group_name_H-M   'P 1'
#
loop_
_entity.id
_entity.type
_entity.pdbx_description
1 polymer ?
#
loop_
_entity_poly.entity_id
_entity_poly.type
_entity_poly.pdbx_seq_one_letter_code
_entity_poly.pdbx_strand_id
1 'polypeptide(L)'
;GAERTIRELKDGGCVKDMPAVVQALADAGADGELGLSTLGGAIWYLRQALLDKEVLSAAHFGPLDVNAEGCAVRADELARAAPSAPTADASVDAAAEEVIAPHMEMDGAALANLEVLANTRDGGVSGTLLALVDRCTTAPGRRLLRRWLCRPLACPASIKRRQDAVAALKQGGALADAALAAREELRRIPDLERAVGRLASQASGQGRTGSSVVLYEDAARSKLNALLGALRGFRALGMLPAAFARAAEASEAARTAAAQLPLRQLNAVGPLIAELEDAFDWDEAEQAGRIVPAPGADSEYDGACEEAEAIEQQLDEELGSLRGMLGATAAEVKWISQQKETHQLEVPDRLVKKVPADWEISSQRKGFRRYLTPEVKTLRTELQRAHERKEAALTGALTRVCERAAAGIPVLRPAADAAARLDALLSLAAASELMSLSGASCRPVVRAEDADEGPVLRATRARHPGAADNFVPNDIALGGSDAERALLLTGPNMGGKSTLM
;
A
#
# COMPACT_ATOMS: atom_id res chain seq x y z
N GLY A 1 15.91 -30.63 -5.55
CA GLY A 1 14.83 -29.81 -4.95
C GLY A 1 14.62 -28.52 -5.72
N ALA A 2 15.68 -27.77 -5.97
CA ALA A 2 15.67 -26.47 -6.65
C ALA A 2 15.01 -26.46 -8.05
N GLU A 3 15.35 -27.42 -8.94
CA GLU A 3 14.75 -27.50 -10.28
C GLU A 3 13.21 -27.66 -10.24
N ARG A 4 12.72 -28.40 -9.25
CA ARG A 4 11.28 -28.56 -9.01
C ARG A 4 10.65 -27.24 -8.57
N THR A 5 11.29 -26.49 -7.67
CA THR A 5 10.81 -25.15 -7.26
C THR A 5 10.72 -24.18 -8.45
N ILE A 6 11.75 -24.14 -9.30
CA ILE A 6 11.78 -23.28 -10.49
C ILE A 6 10.67 -23.66 -11.46
N ARG A 7 10.51 -24.96 -11.74
CA ARG A 7 9.42 -25.47 -12.57
C ARG A 7 8.06 -25.12 -11.98
N GLU A 8 7.88 -25.31 -10.67
CA GLU A 8 6.61 -25.03 -9.99
C GLU A 8 6.23 -23.55 -9.96
N LEU A 9 7.21 -22.63 -9.94
CA LEU A 9 6.97 -21.19 -10.07
C LEU A 9 6.51 -20.82 -11.47
N LYS A 10 7.09 -21.45 -12.51
CA LYS A 10 6.71 -21.23 -13.92
C LYS A 10 5.36 -21.86 -14.26
N ASP A 11 5.18 -23.14 -13.92
CA ASP A 11 4.00 -23.92 -14.29
C ASP A 11 2.76 -23.54 -13.46
N GLY A 12 2.95 -22.96 -12.27
CA GLY A 12 1.86 -22.55 -11.38
C GLY A 12 1.09 -21.31 -11.85
N GLY A 13 1.62 -20.55 -12.83
CA GLY A 13 1.02 -19.31 -13.33
C GLY A 13 0.92 -18.19 -12.28
N CYS A 14 1.61 -18.35 -11.13
CA CYS A 14 1.52 -17.42 -10.00
C CYS A 14 2.43 -16.20 -10.14
N VAL A 15 3.45 -16.26 -11.01
CA VAL A 15 4.37 -15.16 -11.29
C VAL A 15 4.55 -15.04 -12.81
N LYS A 16 4.31 -13.85 -13.38
CA LYS A 16 4.41 -13.62 -14.84
C LYS A 16 5.83 -13.82 -15.37
N ASP A 17 6.82 -13.31 -14.63
CA ASP A 17 8.25 -13.44 -14.92
C ASP A 17 9.00 -13.92 -13.67
N MET A 18 10.05 -14.71 -13.85
CA MET A 18 10.85 -15.16 -12.70
C MET A 18 11.49 -13.95 -12.02
N PRO A 19 11.29 -13.73 -10.70
CA PRO A 19 11.89 -12.59 -10.01
C PRO A 19 13.42 -12.65 -10.12
N ALA A 20 14.06 -11.50 -10.36
CA ALA A 20 15.51 -11.43 -10.59
C ALA A 20 16.34 -12.11 -9.49
N VAL A 21 15.91 -11.99 -8.22
CA VAL A 21 16.57 -12.65 -7.07
C VAL A 21 16.46 -14.18 -7.16
N VAL A 22 15.32 -14.70 -7.58
CA VAL A 22 15.11 -16.14 -7.75
C VAL A 22 15.90 -16.65 -8.95
N GLN A 23 15.97 -15.87 -10.02
CA GLN A 23 16.82 -16.17 -11.18
C GLN A 23 18.30 -16.18 -10.80
N ALA A 24 18.77 -15.18 -10.04
CA ALA A 24 20.15 -15.14 -9.54
C ALA A 24 20.50 -16.35 -8.65
N LEU A 25 19.56 -16.81 -7.81
CA LEU A 25 19.74 -18.05 -7.04
C LEU A 25 19.79 -19.30 -7.95
N ALA A 26 19.02 -19.32 -9.04
CA ALA A 26 19.10 -20.41 -10.01
C ALA A 26 20.44 -20.42 -10.75
N ASP A 27 20.92 -19.24 -11.14
CA ASP A 27 22.18 -19.06 -11.87
C ASP A 27 23.40 -19.33 -10.98
N ALA A 28 23.27 -19.17 -9.65
CA ALA A 28 24.29 -19.50 -8.66
C ALA A 28 24.53 -21.02 -8.49
N GLY A 29 23.71 -21.88 -9.12
CA GLY A 29 23.90 -23.33 -9.12
C GLY A 29 23.90 -23.93 -7.70
N ALA A 30 24.99 -24.60 -7.33
CA ALA A 30 25.12 -25.27 -6.03
C ALA A 30 24.98 -24.30 -4.83
N ASP A 31 25.48 -23.06 -4.98
CA ASP A 31 25.41 -22.05 -3.92
C ASP A 31 23.97 -21.55 -3.68
N GLY A 32 23.09 -21.66 -4.69
CA GLY A 32 21.69 -21.26 -4.60
C GLY A 32 20.73 -22.38 -4.21
N GLU A 33 21.18 -23.63 -4.16
CA GLU A 33 20.30 -24.80 -4.02
C GLU A 33 19.51 -24.80 -2.70
N LEU A 34 20.17 -24.45 -1.59
CA LEU A 34 19.52 -24.36 -0.27
C LEU A 34 18.46 -23.24 -0.24
N GLY A 35 18.75 -22.09 -0.84
CA GLY A 35 17.80 -20.98 -0.95
C GLY A 35 16.56 -21.36 -1.78
N LEU A 36 16.76 -22.03 -2.91
CA LEU A 36 15.66 -22.51 -3.75
C LEU A 36 14.88 -23.66 -3.12
N SER A 37 15.54 -24.53 -2.36
CA SER A 37 14.87 -25.63 -1.64
C SER A 37 14.00 -25.11 -0.49
N THR A 38 14.49 -24.11 0.27
CA THR A 38 13.72 -23.46 1.34
C THR A 38 12.54 -22.68 0.78
N LEU A 39 12.72 -21.95 -0.32
CA LEU A 39 11.61 -21.32 -1.04
C LEU A 39 10.57 -22.35 -1.52
N GLY A 40 11.01 -23.50 -2.03
CA GLY A 40 10.13 -24.60 -2.43
C GLY A 40 9.27 -25.13 -1.29
N GLY A 41 9.87 -25.29 -0.09
CA GLY A 41 9.14 -25.68 1.12
C GLY A 41 8.09 -24.65 1.54
N ALA A 42 8.41 -23.35 1.45
CA ALA A 42 7.46 -22.28 1.76
C ALA A 42 6.28 -22.25 0.76
N ILE A 43 6.55 -22.36 -0.54
CA ILE A 43 5.51 -22.42 -1.58
C ILE A 43 4.62 -23.65 -1.39
N TRP A 44 5.21 -24.80 -1.09
CA TRP A 44 4.45 -26.03 -0.82
C TRP A 44 3.48 -25.82 0.35
N TYR A 45 3.91 -25.18 1.44
CA TYR A 45 3.04 -24.88 2.57
C TYR A 45 1.93 -23.87 2.21
N LEU A 46 2.25 -22.82 1.45
CA LEU A 46 1.26 -21.85 0.98
C LEU A 46 0.17 -22.51 0.13
N ARG A 47 0.54 -23.51 -0.69
CA ARG A 47 -0.42 -24.31 -1.47
C ARG A 47 -1.33 -25.14 -0.58
N GLN A 48 -0.79 -25.78 0.46
CA GLN A 48 -1.62 -26.51 1.44
C GLN A 48 -2.60 -25.56 2.16
N ALA A 49 -2.21 -24.31 2.37
CA ALA A 49 -3.06 -23.27 2.93
C ALA A 49 -4.02 -22.60 1.92
N LEU A 50 -3.93 -22.93 0.62
CA LEU A 50 -4.66 -22.29 -0.48
C LEU A 50 -4.41 -20.77 -0.57
N LEU A 51 -3.20 -20.33 -0.23
CA LEU A 51 -2.77 -18.93 -0.23
C LEU A 51 -1.66 -18.63 -1.24
N ASP A 52 -1.14 -19.65 -1.94
CA ASP A 52 -0.02 -19.50 -2.86
C ASP A 52 -0.31 -18.49 -3.97
N LYS A 53 -1.49 -18.54 -4.58
CA LYS A 53 -1.87 -17.58 -5.63
C LYS A 53 -1.99 -16.16 -5.11
N GLU A 54 -2.66 -15.98 -3.97
CA GLU A 54 -2.89 -14.66 -3.35
C GLU A 54 -1.56 -14.04 -2.88
N VAL A 55 -0.66 -14.83 -2.29
CA VAL A 55 0.62 -14.35 -1.76
C VAL A 55 1.66 -14.16 -2.87
N LEU A 56 1.82 -15.13 -3.78
CA LEU A 56 2.88 -15.10 -4.79
C LEU A 56 2.63 -14.07 -5.89
N SER A 57 1.36 -13.81 -6.26
CA SER A 57 1.02 -12.77 -7.24
C SER A 57 1.39 -11.35 -6.77
N ALA A 58 1.47 -11.16 -5.45
CA ALA A 58 1.79 -9.91 -4.79
C ALA A 58 3.16 -9.92 -4.09
N ALA A 59 3.90 -11.03 -4.20
CA ALA A 59 5.11 -11.26 -3.43
C ALA A 59 6.23 -10.35 -3.91
N HIS A 60 6.93 -9.76 -2.94
CA HIS A 60 8.19 -9.09 -3.20
C HIS A 60 9.33 -10.05 -2.83
N PHE A 61 10.17 -10.37 -3.82
CA PHE A 61 11.35 -11.18 -3.62
C PHE A 61 12.56 -10.26 -3.51
N GLY A 62 13.17 -10.23 -2.33
CA GLY A 62 14.42 -9.53 -2.06
C GLY A 62 15.46 -10.50 -1.51
N PRO A 63 16.77 -10.20 -1.67
CA PRO A 63 17.80 -10.98 -1.01
C PRO A 63 17.62 -10.90 0.52
N LEU A 64 17.73 -12.04 1.20
CA LEU A 64 17.88 -12.03 2.64
C LEU A 64 19.28 -11.53 2.93
N ASP A 65 19.37 -10.31 3.45
CA ASP A 65 20.63 -9.68 3.81
C ASP A 65 21.20 -10.41 5.05
N VAL A 66 21.96 -11.49 4.78
CA VAL A 66 22.89 -12.14 5.69
C VAL A 66 24.28 -11.74 5.20
N ASN A 67 24.83 -10.68 5.78
CA ASN A 67 26.28 -10.49 5.75
C ASN A 67 26.88 -11.65 6.55
N ALA A 68 27.12 -12.77 5.87
CA ALA A 68 27.92 -13.84 6.39
C ALA A 68 29.37 -13.54 6.00
N GLU A 69 30.24 -13.56 7.01
CA GLU A 69 31.69 -13.44 6.91
C GLU A 69 32.23 -14.00 5.57
N GLY A 70 32.82 -13.15 4.73
CA GLY A 70 33.53 -13.56 3.51
C GLY A 70 32.93 -13.17 2.15
N CYS A 71 31.75 -12.56 2.08
CA CYS A 71 31.10 -12.23 0.79
C CYS A 71 31.28 -10.77 0.32
N ALA A 72 32.29 -10.04 0.81
CA ALA A 72 32.62 -8.70 0.29
C ALA A 72 33.05 -8.71 -1.19
N VAL A 73 33.29 -9.89 -1.78
CA VAL A 73 33.76 -10.06 -3.16
C VAL A 73 32.62 -10.25 -4.18
N ARG A 74 31.39 -10.59 -3.79
CA ARG A 74 30.31 -10.94 -4.76
C ARG A 74 29.31 -9.84 -5.09
N ALA A 75 29.27 -8.75 -4.32
CA ALA A 75 28.38 -7.62 -4.64
C ALA A 75 28.75 -6.97 -5.99
N ASP A 76 30.05 -6.95 -6.34
CA ASP A 76 30.55 -6.40 -7.61
C ASP A 76 30.30 -7.35 -8.80
N GLU A 77 30.16 -8.65 -8.56
CA GLU A 77 29.85 -9.65 -9.61
C GLU A 77 28.36 -9.73 -9.95
N LEU A 78 27.47 -9.63 -8.95
CA LEU A 78 26.01 -9.55 -9.20
C LEU A 78 25.59 -8.22 -9.84
N ALA A 79 26.31 -7.12 -9.56
CA ALA A 79 26.07 -5.83 -10.23
C ALA A 79 26.46 -5.84 -11.71
N ARG A 80 27.44 -6.68 -12.11
CA ARG A 80 27.89 -6.83 -13.51
C ARG A 80 27.04 -7.78 -14.35
N ALA A 81 26.21 -8.63 -13.72
CA ALA A 81 25.38 -9.62 -14.41
C ALA A 81 24.01 -9.08 -14.88
N ALA A 82 23.66 -7.82 -14.58
CA ALA A 82 22.45 -7.20 -15.09
C ALA A 82 22.64 -6.80 -16.58
N PRO A 83 21.79 -7.27 -17.51
CA PRO A 83 21.96 -6.99 -18.93
C PRO A 83 21.72 -5.51 -19.23
N SER A 84 22.74 -4.85 -19.77
CA SER A 84 22.65 -3.52 -20.37
C SER A 84 22.07 -3.61 -21.79
N ALA A 85 20.94 -2.94 -22.05
CA ALA A 85 20.51 -2.54 -23.40
C ALA A 85 19.42 -1.44 -23.34
N PRO A 86 19.19 -0.64 -24.41
CA PRO A 86 20.07 0.45 -24.81
C PRO A 86 19.36 1.81 -24.93
N THR A 87 20.17 2.86 -24.73
CA THR A 87 20.13 4.23 -25.29
C THR A 87 18.96 5.19 -25.03
N ALA A 88 19.42 6.35 -24.54
CA ALA A 88 18.97 7.73 -24.75
C ALA A 88 17.75 8.23 -23.93
N ASP A 89 18.03 9.29 -23.16
CA ASP A 89 17.12 10.09 -22.33
C ASP A 89 16.47 9.39 -21.14
N ALA A 90 17.27 9.09 -20.11
CA ALA A 90 16.71 8.65 -18.85
C ALA A 90 17.66 8.89 -17.65
N SER A 91 17.30 9.86 -16.80
CA SER A 91 17.85 10.05 -15.44
C SER A 91 17.19 9.06 -14.46
N VAL A 92 17.31 7.77 -14.77
CA VAL A 92 17.06 6.60 -13.91
C VAL A 92 18.36 6.42 -13.10
N ASP A 93 18.44 6.25 -11.78
CA ASP A 93 17.60 5.56 -10.82
C ASP A 93 18.00 6.04 -9.40
N ALA A 94 17.04 6.41 -8.56
CA ALA A 94 17.25 6.49 -7.10
C ALA A 94 16.52 5.36 -6.36
N ALA A 95 15.87 4.45 -7.10
CA ALA A 95 15.22 3.26 -6.58
C ALA A 95 16.04 1.98 -6.84
N ALA A 96 17.01 2.02 -7.77
CA ALA A 96 17.94 0.92 -8.04
C ALA A 96 19.29 1.03 -7.30
N GLU A 97 19.48 2.06 -6.48
CA GLU A 97 20.72 2.29 -5.74
C GLU A 97 20.58 1.89 -4.25
N GLU A 98 19.96 0.74 -3.98
CA GLU A 98 20.24 0.00 -2.75
C GLU A 98 21.43 -0.93 -3.06
N VAL A 99 22.58 -0.33 -3.39
CA VAL A 99 23.88 -0.98 -3.16
C VAL A 99 23.80 -1.48 -1.73
N ILE A 100 23.96 -2.79 -1.52
CA ILE A 100 23.83 -3.44 -0.21
C ILE A 100 24.79 -2.72 0.75
N ALA A 101 24.27 -1.72 1.45
CA ALA A 101 25.08 -0.89 2.31
C ALA A 101 25.37 -1.76 3.53
N PRO A 102 26.65 -1.90 3.94
CA PRO A 102 26.98 -2.72 5.08
C PRO A 102 26.20 -2.22 6.30
N HIS A 103 25.62 -3.17 7.02
CA HIS A 103 24.94 -2.95 8.29
C HIS A 103 25.83 -3.44 9.43
N MET A 104 25.72 -2.81 10.60
CA MET A 104 26.34 -3.34 11.80
C MET A 104 25.69 -4.67 12.17
N GLU A 105 26.49 -5.71 12.31
CA GLU A 105 26.04 -7.02 12.75
C GLU A 105 25.80 -7.01 14.26
N MET A 106 24.64 -7.53 14.66
CA MET A 106 24.30 -7.76 16.06
C MET A 106 23.67 -9.13 16.16
N ASP A 107 24.32 -10.01 16.92
CA ASP A 107 23.82 -11.34 17.19
C ASP A 107 22.65 -11.31 18.19
N GLY A 108 22.01 -12.46 18.39
CA GLY A 108 20.88 -12.57 19.32
C GLY A 108 21.26 -12.24 20.76
N ALA A 109 22.50 -12.51 21.16
CA ALA A 109 23.00 -12.22 22.50
C ALA A 109 23.18 -10.70 22.71
N ALA A 110 23.78 -9.99 21.76
CA ALA A 110 23.91 -8.54 21.78
C ALA A 110 22.54 -7.85 21.80
N LEU A 111 21.60 -8.27 20.95
CA LEU A 111 20.25 -7.70 20.92
C LEU A 111 19.49 -7.86 22.25
N ALA A 112 19.68 -9.00 22.93
CA ALA A 112 19.07 -9.28 24.23
C ALA A 112 19.75 -8.52 25.37
N ASN A 113 21.09 -8.54 25.43
CA ASN A 113 21.87 -7.91 26.50
C ASN A 113 21.79 -6.38 26.47
N LEU A 114 21.68 -5.79 25.27
CA LEU A 114 21.51 -4.34 25.09
C LEU A 114 20.04 -3.89 25.21
N GLU A 115 19.11 -4.81 25.49
CA GLU A 115 17.67 -4.55 25.64
C GLU A 115 17.10 -3.71 24.48
N VAL A 116 17.51 -4.03 23.24
CA VAL A 116 17.17 -3.21 22.06
C VAL A 116 15.67 -3.24 21.77
N LEU A 117 15.08 -4.44 21.83
CA LEU A 117 13.70 -4.70 21.40
C LEU A 117 12.76 -5.16 22.52
N ALA A 118 13.31 -5.88 23.49
CA ALA A 118 12.61 -6.45 24.62
C ALA A 118 13.57 -6.41 25.82
N ASN A 119 13.02 -6.15 27.00
CA ASN A 119 13.80 -6.15 28.23
C ASN A 119 14.05 -7.60 28.70
N THR A 120 15.03 -7.75 29.59
CA THR A 120 15.40 -9.05 30.17
C THR A 120 14.55 -9.46 31.38
N ARG A 121 13.74 -8.54 31.92
CA ARG A 121 12.97 -8.76 33.16
C ARG A 121 11.64 -9.48 32.92
N ASP A 122 10.84 -9.01 31.97
CA ASP A 122 9.51 -9.54 31.66
C ASP A 122 9.29 -9.79 30.15
N GLY A 123 10.30 -9.51 29.31
CA GLY A 123 10.20 -9.64 27.86
C GLY A 123 9.38 -8.54 27.19
N GLY A 124 8.94 -7.53 27.96
CA GLY A 124 8.18 -6.39 27.49
C GLY A 124 9.03 -5.33 26.79
N VAL A 125 8.37 -4.32 26.24
CA VAL A 125 9.03 -3.20 25.52
C VAL A 125 9.44 -2.09 26.50
N SER A 126 8.91 -2.06 27.73
CA SER A 126 9.23 -1.04 28.72
C SER A 126 10.72 -1.08 29.08
N GLY A 127 11.37 0.09 29.13
CA GLY A 127 12.80 0.21 29.43
C GLY A 127 13.76 -0.08 28.28
N THR A 128 13.25 -0.45 27.10
CA THR A 128 14.09 -0.78 25.93
C THR A 128 14.50 0.44 25.11
N LEU A 129 15.53 0.29 24.27
CA LEU A 129 15.89 1.30 23.28
C LEU A 129 14.73 1.60 22.31
N LEU A 130 13.97 0.58 21.92
CA LEU A 130 12.78 0.76 21.09
C LEU A 130 11.73 1.66 21.77
N ALA A 131 11.42 1.46 23.06
CA ALA A 131 10.47 2.32 23.78
C ALA A 131 10.92 3.79 23.86
N LEU A 132 12.23 4.01 23.93
CA LEU A 132 12.80 5.34 23.99
C LEU A 132 12.64 6.10 22.66
N VAL A 133 12.89 5.40 21.54
CA VAL A 133 13.01 6.00 20.20
C VAL A 133 11.70 5.96 19.41
N ASP A 134 10.80 5.02 19.70
CA ASP A 134 9.53 4.88 18.98
C ASP A 134 8.52 5.98 19.33
N ARG A 135 8.34 6.89 18.37
CA ARG A 135 7.36 7.97 18.28
C ARG A 135 6.62 7.93 16.94
N CYS A 136 6.66 6.78 16.26
CA CYS A 136 5.99 6.55 14.99
C CYS A 136 4.47 6.67 15.19
N THR A 137 3.81 7.26 14.21
CA THR A 137 2.35 7.41 14.17
C THR A 137 1.67 6.24 13.45
N THR A 138 2.42 5.56 12.58
CA THR A 138 1.93 4.46 11.74
C THR A 138 2.52 3.11 12.18
N ALA A 139 1.74 2.05 12.00
CA ALA A 139 2.23 0.68 12.19
C ALA A 139 3.41 0.30 11.25
N PRO A 140 3.38 0.62 9.93
CA PRO A 140 4.53 0.36 9.05
C PRO A 140 5.78 1.14 9.45
N GLY A 141 5.65 2.41 9.86
CA GLY A 141 6.77 3.19 10.41
C GLY A 141 7.42 2.53 11.62
N ARG A 142 6.60 2.05 12.58
CA ARG A 142 7.08 1.30 13.75
C ARG A 142 7.79 0.00 13.37
N ARG A 143 7.26 -0.76 12.41
CA ARG A 143 7.90 -1.99 11.89
C ARG A 143 9.25 -1.68 11.26
N LEU A 144 9.33 -0.62 10.46
CA LEU A 144 10.57 -0.18 9.83
C LEU A 144 11.60 0.30 10.84
N LEU A 145 11.18 1.11 11.83
CA LEU A 145 12.06 1.58 12.90
C LEU A 145 12.65 0.40 13.69
N ARG A 146 11.82 -0.60 14.01
CA ARG A 146 12.28 -1.85 14.64
C ARG A 146 13.37 -2.52 13.79
N ARG A 147 13.19 -2.60 12.46
CA ARG A 147 14.21 -3.15 11.54
C ARG A 147 15.49 -2.31 11.53
N TRP A 148 15.40 -0.98 11.53
CA TRP A 148 16.55 -0.08 11.58
C TRP A 148 17.36 -0.23 12.87
N LEU A 149 16.70 -0.46 14.01
CA LEU A 149 17.37 -0.70 15.28
C LEU A 149 18.08 -2.05 15.33
N CYS A 150 17.56 -3.08 14.63
CA CYS A 150 18.23 -4.38 14.56
C CYS A 150 19.39 -4.40 13.56
N ARG A 151 19.43 -3.44 12.63
CA ARG A 151 20.40 -3.37 11.53
C ARG A 151 20.90 -1.93 11.34
N PRO A 152 21.69 -1.39 12.28
CA PRO A 152 22.25 -0.05 12.13
C PRO A 152 23.04 0.08 10.83
N LEU A 153 23.04 1.26 10.22
CA LEU A 153 23.86 1.52 9.03
C LEU A 153 25.34 1.55 9.44
N ALA A 154 26.24 1.00 8.61
CA ALA A 154 27.69 1.10 8.82
C ALA A 154 28.35 2.11 7.86
N CYS A 155 27.72 2.44 6.73
CA CYS A 155 28.25 3.41 5.77
C CYS A 155 28.18 4.86 6.30
N PRO A 156 29.31 5.60 6.44
CA PRO A 156 29.32 6.97 6.94
C PRO A 156 28.44 7.94 6.14
N ALA A 157 28.42 7.80 4.80
CA ALA A 157 27.60 8.63 3.93
C ALA A 157 26.09 8.43 4.19
N SER A 158 25.65 7.17 4.33
CA SER A 158 24.25 6.83 4.62
C SER A 158 23.83 7.29 6.01
N ILE A 159 24.71 7.15 7.01
CA ILE A 159 24.48 7.68 8.37
C ILE A 159 24.33 9.21 8.32
N LYS A 160 25.23 9.91 7.63
CA LYS A 160 25.18 11.36 7.48
C LYS A 160 23.89 11.83 6.80
N ARG A 161 23.46 11.17 5.72
CA ARG A 161 22.17 11.47 5.05
C ARG A 161 20.99 11.37 6.02
N ARG A 162 20.92 10.30 6.82
CA ARG A 162 19.87 10.12 7.84
C ARG A 162 19.95 11.20 8.93
N GLN A 163 21.15 11.55 9.40
CA GLN A 163 21.34 12.63 10.37
C GLN A 163 20.90 13.99 9.82
N ASP A 164 21.23 14.29 8.56
CA ASP A 164 20.83 15.54 7.88
C ASP A 164 19.29 15.61 7.79
N ALA A 165 18.64 14.51 7.40
CA ALA A 165 17.18 14.42 7.37
C ALA A 165 16.56 14.61 8.77
N VAL A 166 17.07 13.93 9.80
CA VAL A 166 16.58 14.06 11.18
C VAL A 166 16.75 15.48 11.69
N ALA A 167 17.91 16.09 11.49
CA ALA A 167 18.20 17.46 11.94
C ALA A 167 17.24 18.48 11.33
N ALA A 168 16.87 18.31 10.06
CA ALA A 168 15.95 19.21 9.37
C ALA A 168 14.49 19.07 9.79
N LEU A 169 14.11 17.91 10.35
CA LEU A 169 12.78 17.64 10.88
C LEU A 169 12.62 18.05 12.36
N LYS A 170 13.71 18.43 13.04
CA LYS A 170 13.68 18.95 14.41
C LYS A 170 13.09 20.36 14.47
N GLN A 171 12.64 20.78 15.65
CA GLN A 171 11.95 22.07 15.84
C GLN A 171 12.79 23.28 15.39
N GLY A 172 12.13 24.36 14.97
CA GLY A 172 12.77 25.66 14.70
C GLY A 172 12.86 26.09 13.24
N GLY A 173 12.01 25.57 12.34
CA GLY A 173 11.95 26.04 10.95
C GLY A 173 10.76 25.49 10.16
N ALA A 174 10.57 25.98 8.93
CA ALA A 174 9.41 25.65 8.09
C ALA A 174 9.24 24.14 7.83
N LEU A 175 10.35 23.38 7.75
CA LEU A 175 10.30 21.92 7.60
C LEU A 175 9.78 21.21 8.85
N ALA A 176 10.01 21.77 10.03
CA ALA A 176 9.49 21.24 11.28
C ALA A 176 7.96 21.40 11.36
N ASP A 177 7.44 22.52 10.87
CA ASP A 177 5.99 22.76 10.80
C ASP A 177 5.33 21.79 9.80
N ALA A 178 5.94 21.60 8.62
CA ALA A 178 5.51 20.60 7.65
C ALA A 178 5.58 19.17 8.23
N ALA A 179 6.62 18.86 9.00
CA ALA A 179 6.78 17.59 9.70
C ALA A 179 5.66 17.35 10.72
N LEU A 180 5.29 18.37 11.51
CA LEU A 180 4.21 18.27 12.49
C LEU A 180 2.85 18.02 11.79
N ALA A 181 2.56 18.76 10.72
CA ALA A 181 1.37 18.55 9.92
C ALA A 181 1.34 17.14 9.30
N ALA A 182 2.48 16.68 8.76
CA ALA A 182 2.60 15.34 8.19
C ALA A 182 2.32 14.24 9.24
N ARG A 183 2.77 14.41 10.49
CA ARG A 183 2.47 13.44 11.58
C ARG A 183 0.97 13.36 11.88
N GLU A 184 0.26 14.48 11.87
CA GLU A 184 -1.20 14.50 12.08
C GLU A 184 -1.95 13.80 10.95
N GLU A 185 -1.51 13.98 9.71
CA GLU A 185 -2.09 13.25 8.57
C GLU A 185 -1.75 11.75 8.62
N LEU A 186 -0.50 11.39 8.86
CA LEU A 186 -0.05 9.99 8.98
C LEU A 186 -0.81 9.22 10.06
N ARG A 187 -1.21 9.88 11.15
CA ARG A 187 -2.01 9.27 12.22
C ARG A 187 -3.40 8.81 11.77
N ARG A 188 -3.97 9.44 10.75
CA ARG A 188 -5.31 9.12 10.21
C ARG A 188 -5.26 8.05 9.12
N ILE A 189 -4.08 7.82 8.54
CA ILE A 189 -3.89 6.91 7.42
C ILE A 189 -3.88 5.46 7.93
N PRO A 190 -4.62 4.53 7.28
CA PRO A 190 -4.59 3.12 7.66
C PRO A 190 -3.23 2.48 7.36
N ASP A 191 -3.04 1.22 7.77
CA ASP A 191 -1.83 0.46 7.45
C ASP A 191 -1.75 0.17 5.93
N LEU A 192 -1.18 1.10 5.16
CA LEU A 192 -1.13 1.06 3.70
C LEU A 192 -0.25 -0.07 3.16
N GLU A 193 0.79 -0.48 3.89
CA GLU A 193 1.63 -1.64 3.54
C GLU A 193 0.75 -2.90 3.45
N ARG A 194 -0.10 -3.12 4.47
CA ARG A 194 -1.07 -4.23 4.47
C ARG A 194 -2.24 -3.99 3.51
N ALA A 195 -2.63 -2.73 3.28
CA ALA A 195 -3.67 -2.41 2.31
C ALA A 195 -3.26 -2.80 0.88
N VAL A 196 -2.02 -2.49 0.48
CA VAL A 196 -1.46 -2.91 -0.82
C VAL A 196 -1.48 -4.43 -0.97
N GLY A 197 -1.08 -5.17 0.07
CA GLY A 197 -1.15 -6.64 0.05
C GLY A 197 -2.58 -7.17 -0.13
N ARG A 198 -3.57 -6.51 0.48
CA ARG A 198 -5.00 -6.86 0.32
C ARG A 198 -5.54 -6.49 -1.06
N LEU A 199 -5.16 -5.35 -1.64
CA LEU A 199 -5.56 -4.98 -3.00
C LEU A 199 -5.07 -6.01 -4.02
N ALA A 200 -3.83 -6.45 -3.85
CA ALA A 200 -3.23 -7.46 -4.72
C ALA A 200 -3.96 -8.80 -4.64
N SER A 201 -4.29 -9.27 -3.42
CA SER A 201 -5.02 -10.52 -3.25
C SER A 201 -6.45 -10.44 -3.81
N GLN A 202 -7.12 -9.29 -3.64
CA GLN A 202 -8.47 -9.06 -4.15
C GLN A 202 -8.56 -9.04 -5.68
N ALA A 203 -7.56 -8.47 -6.36
CA ALA A 203 -7.54 -8.41 -7.83
C ALA A 203 -7.28 -9.77 -8.49
N SER A 204 -6.64 -10.71 -7.77
CA SER A 204 -6.30 -12.00 -8.36
C SER A 204 -7.51 -12.86 -8.71
N GLY A 205 -8.70 -12.57 -8.14
CA GLY A 205 -9.95 -13.27 -8.45
C GLY A 205 -9.90 -14.79 -8.23
N GLN A 206 -8.88 -15.29 -7.53
CA GLN A 206 -8.55 -16.70 -7.38
C GLN A 206 -8.31 -17.02 -5.89
N GLY A 207 -8.70 -18.22 -5.44
CA GLY A 207 -8.53 -18.65 -4.04
C GLY A 207 -9.80 -18.50 -3.21
N ARG A 208 -9.67 -18.19 -1.91
CA ARG A 208 -10.81 -18.09 -0.97
C ARG A 208 -11.73 -16.89 -1.26
N THR A 209 -11.28 -16.00 -2.15
CA THR A 209 -11.97 -14.79 -2.57
C THR A 209 -12.39 -14.82 -4.05
N GLY A 210 -12.33 -15.99 -4.70
CA GLY A 210 -12.61 -16.12 -6.12
C GLY A 210 -14.03 -15.69 -6.53
N SER A 211 -14.20 -15.37 -7.81
CA SER A 211 -15.47 -14.88 -8.39
C SER A 211 -16.66 -15.84 -8.20
N SER A 212 -16.40 -17.11 -7.89
CA SER A 212 -17.42 -18.11 -7.57
C SER A 212 -17.90 -18.09 -6.11
N VAL A 213 -17.30 -17.28 -5.24
CA VAL A 213 -17.66 -17.19 -3.82
C VAL A 213 -18.76 -16.13 -3.67
N VAL A 214 -19.98 -16.58 -3.35
CA VAL A 214 -21.08 -15.68 -2.98
C VAL A 214 -20.72 -15.02 -1.66
N LEU A 215 -20.31 -13.75 -1.73
CA LEU A 215 -20.06 -12.92 -0.56
C LEU A 215 -21.41 -12.47 -0.01
N TYR A 216 -21.64 -12.64 1.28
CA TYR A 216 -22.73 -11.96 1.96
C TYR A 216 -22.54 -10.44 1.86
N GLU A 217 -23.63 -9.67 1.89
CA GLU A 217 -23.63 -8.20 1.72
C GLU A 217 -22.59 -7.51 2.63
N ASP A 218 -22.42 -8.00 3.87
CA ASP A 218 -21.45 -7.49 4.83
C ASP A 218 -19.99 -7.64 4.36
N ALA A 219 -19.66 -8.74 3.68
CA ALA A 219 -18.32 -8.97 3.14
C ALA A 219 -18.06 -8.09 1.90
N ALA A 220 -19.09 -7.89 1.06
CA ALA A 220 -19.22 -6.85 0.04
C ALA A 220 -18.70 -5.48 0.54
N ARG A 221 -19.44 -4.99 1.54
CA ARG A 221 -19.25 -3.68 2.14
C ARG A 221 -17.91 -3.54 2.86
N SER A 222 -17.48 -4.58 3.58
CA SER A 222 -16.17 -4.58 4.26
C SER A 222 -15.01 -4.44 3.26
N LYS A 223 -15.08 -5.12 2.11
CA LYS A 223 -14.08 -5.00 1.04
C LYS A 223 -14.06 -3.60 0.45
N LEU A 224 -15.24 -3.04 0.14
CA LEU A 224 -15.37 -1.68 -0.36
C LEU A 224 -14.77 -0.66 0.61
N ASN A 225 -15.11 -0.73 1.89
CA ASN A 225 -14.58 0.19 2.89
C ASN A 225 -13.06 0.06 3.06
N ALA A 226 -12.52 -1.16 2.94
CA ALA A 226 -11.07 -1.37 2.98
C ALA A 226 -10.36 -0.75 1.75
N LEU A 227 -10.95 -0.86 0.57
CA LEU A 227 -10.48 -0.21 -0.66
C LEU A 227 -10.52 1.32 -0.51
N LEU A 228 -11.68 1.87 -0.14
CA LEU A 228 -11.87 3.32 0.04
C LEU A 228 -10.90 3.89 1.08
N GLY A 229 -10.71 3.19 2.21
CA GLY A 229 -9.72 3.57 3.22
C GLY A 229 -8.30 3.61 2.67
N ALA A 230 -7.92 2.66 1.80
CA ALA A 230 -6.63 2.65 1.13
C ALA A 230 -6.48 3.83 0.15
N LEU A 231 -7.48 4.06 -0.72
CA LEU A 231 -7.47 5.13 -1.72
C LEU A 231 -7.40 6.51 -1.06
N ARG A 232 -8.24 6.76 -0.03
CA ARG A 232 -8.20 7.99 0.76
C ARG A 232 -6.86 8.16 1.48
N GLY A 233 -6.27 7.07 1.98
CA GLY A 233 -4.93 7.09 2.59
C GLY A 233 -3.83 7.49 1.59
N PHE A 234 -3.84 6.93 0.38
CA PHE A 234 -2.90 7.30 -0.68
C PHE A 234 -3.12 8.73 -1.20
N ARG A 235 -4.38 9.18 -1.29
CA ARG A 235 -4.71 10.58 -1.58
C ARG A 235 -4.06 11.52 -0.58
N ALA A 236 -4.22 11.24 0.71
CA ALA A 236 -3.62 12.05 1.79
C ALA A 236 -2.08 12.06 1.71
N LEU A 237 -1.45 10.90 1.44
CA LEU A 237 -0.01 10.84 1.21
C LEU A 237 0.46 11.68 0.02
N GLY A 238 -0.30 11.68 -1.08
CA GLY A 238 0.02 12.46 -2.29
C GLY A 238 0.03 13.98 -2.05
N MET A 239 -0.62 14.46 -1.00
CA MET A 239 -0.65 15.89 -0.65
C MET A 239 0.56 16.35 0.19
N LEU A 240 1.25 15.42 0.87
CA LEU A 240 2.39 15.75 1.74
C LEU A 240 3.56 16.42 1.00
N PRO A 241 4.00 15.96 -0.18
CA PRO A 241 5.13 16.56 -0.89
C PRO A 241 4.98 18.05 -1.14
N ALA A 242 3.76 18.53 -1.43
CA ALA A 242 3.51 19.95 -1.67
C ALA A 242 3.76 20.81 -0.41
N ALA A 243 3.43 20.30 0.78
CA ALA A 243 3.71 20.99 2.03
C ALA A 243 5.21 21.10 2.31
N PHE A 244 5.95 19.99 2.10
CA PHE A 244 7.40 19.98 2.25
C PHE A 244 8.12 20.82 1.18
N ALA A 245 7.60 20.87 -0.06
CA ALA A 245 8.15 21.70 -1.12
C ALA A 245 8.04 23.19 -0.77
N ARG A 246 6.89 23.66 -0.29
CA ARG A 246 6.73 25.04 0.20
C ARG A 246 7.67 25.35 1.37
N ALA A 247 7.82 24.42 2.30
CA ALA A 247 8.76 24.57 3.40
C ALA A 247 10.23 24.62 2.94
N ALA A 248 10.58 23.89 1.88
CA ALA A 248 11.91 23.86 1.28
C ALA A 248 12.30 25.18 0.57
N GLU A 249 11.32 26.02 0.21
CA GLU A 249 11.59 27.34 -0.39
C GLU A 249 12.11 28.37 0.63
N ALA A 250 11.94 28.11 1.94
CA ALA A 250 12.32 29.04 2.99
C ALA A 250 13.83 29.29 3.09
N SER A 251 14.68 28.32 2.72
CA SER A 251 16.14 28.47 2.68
C SER A 251 16.83 27.39 1.85
N GLU A 252 18.08 27.64 1.43
CA GLU A 252 18.91 26.62 0.75
C GLU A 252 19.18 25.40 1.64
N ALA A 253 19.34 25.61 2.95
CA ALA A 253 19.47 24.53 3.93
C ALA A 253 18.19 23.67 4.00
N ALA A 254 17.01 24.29 3.94
CA ALA A 254 15.74 23.55 3.89
C ALA A 254 15.60 22.75 2.58
N ARG A 255 16.02 23.31 1.45
CA ARG A 255 15.99 22.62 0.15
C ARG A 255 16.88 21.38 0.11
N THR A 256 18.11 21.51 0.57
CA THR A 256 19.07 20.38 0.63
C THR A 256 18.61 19.29 1.59
N ALA A 257 18.00 19.67 2.72
CA ALA A 257 17.40 18.73 3.65
C ALA A 257 16.16 18.01 3.11
N ALA A 258 15.24 18.74 2.47
CA ALA A 258 14.04 18.15 1.88
C ALA A 258 14.38 17.12 0.78
N ALA A 259 15.51 17.31 0.08
CA ALA A 259 16.02 16.35 -0.90
C ALA A 259 16.45 15.00 -0.28
N GLN A 260 16.71 14.94 1.03
CA GLN A 260 17.02 13.68 1.74
C GLN A 260 15.74 12.94 2.18
N LEU A 261 14.58 13.56 2.08
CA LEU A 261 13.31 12.96 2.48
C LEU A 261 12.72 12.11 1.34
N PRO A 262 12.02 11.00 1.66
CA PRO A 262 11.45 10.10 0.66
C PRO A 262 10.14 10.66 0.06
N LEU A 263 10.17 11.87 -0.51
CA LEU A 263 8.96 12.58 -0.98
C LEU A 263 8.60 12.29 -2.44
N ARG A 264 9.58 11.88 -3.26
CA ARG A 264 9.38 11.64 -4.71
C ARG A 264 8.34 10.55 -4.97
N GLN A 265 8.44 9.43 -4.26
CA GLN A 265 7.53 8.29 -4.40
C GLN A 265 6.11 8.64 -3.95
N LEU A 266 5.96 9.54 -2.97
CA LEU A 266 4.65 10.00 -2.53
C LEU A 266 3.95 10.84 -3.60
N ASN A 267 4.70 11.64 -4.38
CA ASN A 267 4.12 12.46 -5.46
C ASN A 267 3.64 11.60 -6.65
N ALA A 268 4.21 10.42 -6.83
CA ALA A 268 3.89 9.54 -7.97
C ALA A 268 2.47 8.95 -7.91
N VAL A 269 1.82 8.93 -6.74
CA VAL A 269 0.47 8.35 -6.59
C VAL A 269 -0.64 9.26 -7.13
N GLY A 270 -0.38 10.55 -7.30
CA GLY A 270 -1.40 11.56 -7.66
C GLY A 270 -2.23 11.19 -8.90
N PRO A 271 -1.61 10.90 -10.06
CA PRO A 271 -2.34 10.57 -11.28
C PRO A 271 -3.22 9.32 -11.15
N LEU A 272 -2.70 8.27 -10.51
CA LEU A 272 -3.45 7.02 -10.30
C LEU A 272 -4.66 7.23 -9.38
N ILE A 273 -4.49 8.03 -8.33
CA ILE A 273 -5.57 8.34 -7.39
C ILE A 273 -6.63 9.22 -8.05
N ALA A 274 -6.23 10.19 -8.88
CA ALA A 274 -7.16 11.00 -9.67
C ALA A 274 -7.98 10.14 -10.64
N GLU A 275 -7.34 9.21 -11.36
CA GLU A 275 -8.03 8.29 -12.26
C GLU A 275 -9.08 7.42 -11.52
N LEU A 276 -8.77 6.96 -10.30
CA LEU A 276 -9.68 6.17 -9.47
C LEU A 276 -10.77 7.02 -8.79
N GLU A 277 -10.53 8.31 -8.59
CA GLU A 277 -11.51 9.28 -8.09
C GLU A 277 -12.51 9.64 -9.19
N ASP A 278 -12.04 9.81 -10.42
CA ASP A 278 -12.89 10.09 -11.59
C ASP A 278 -13.74 8.87 -12.00
N ALA A 279 -13.36 7.65 -11.58
CA ALA A 279 -14.04 6.43 -11.97
C ALA A 279 -15.40 6.21 -11.28
N PHE A 280 -15.60 6.72 -10.06
CA PHE A 280 -16.86 6.60 -9.30
C PHE A 280 -16.85 7.51 -8.06
N ASP A 281 -18.02 7.88 -7.56
CA ASP A 281 -18.14 8.66 -6.31
C ASP A 281 -17.87 7.79 -5.08
N TRP A 282 -16.81 8.12 -4.34
CA TRP A 282 -16.37 7.35 -3.17
C TRP A 282 -17.33 7.45 -1.98
N ASP A 283 -17.96 8.61 -1.79
CA ASP A 283 -18.83 8.86 -0.65
C ASP A 283 -20.21 8.23 -0.88
N GLU A 284 -20.74 8.32 -2.10
CA GLU A 284 -21.95 7.61 -2.50
C GLU A 284 -21.74 6.09 -2.42
N ALA A 285 -20.59 5.58 -2.88
CA ALA A 285 -20.28 4.16 -2.81
C ALA A 285 -20.24 3.64 -1.37
N GLU A 286 -19.64 4.38 -0.43
CA GLU A 286 -19.59 4.01 0.99
C GLU A 286 -20.99 3.97 1.64
N GLN A 287 -21.84 4.93 1.28
CA GLN A 287 -23.22 5.01 1.78
C GLN A 287 -24.11 3.92 1.21
N ALA A 288 -24.08 3.73 -0.11
CA ALA A 288 -24.86 2.73 -0.84
C ALA A 288 -24.34 1.30 -0.63
N GLY A 289 -23.08 1.14 -0.23
CA GLY A 289 -22.42 -0.17 -0.06
C GLY A 289 -22.08 -0.86 -1.38
N ARG A 290 -22.20 -0.16 -2.51
CA ARG A 290 -21.91 -0.66 -3.86
C ARG A 290 -21.32 0.45 -4.72
N ILE A 291 -20.50 0.08 -5.70
CA ILE A 291 -19.91 1.03 -6.65
C ILE A 291 -20.88 1.24 -7.81
N VAL A 292 -21.15 2.51 -8.13
CA VAL A 292 -21.81 2.92 -9.36
C VAL A 292 -20.75 3.62 -10.22
N PRO A 293 -20.35 3.05 -11.37
CA PRO A 293 -19.36 3.66 -12.24
C PRO A 293 -19.82 5.04 -12.75
N ALA A 294 -18.88 5.98 -12.86
CA ALA A 294 -19.11 7.21 -13.60
C ALA A 294 -19.18 6.94 -15.11
N PRO A 295 -19.84 7.81 -15.90
CA PRO A 295 -19.91 7.64 -17.35
C PRO A 295 -18.51 7.56 -17.98
N GLY A 296 -18.27 6.52 -18.79
CA GLY A 296 -16.99 6.27 -19.46
C GLY A 296 -15.96 5.53 -18.59
N ALA A 297 -16.25 5.27 -17.32
CA ALA A 297 -15.35 4.54 -16.43
C ALA A 297 -15.43 3.01 -16.60
N ASP A 298 -16.54 2.51 -17.15
CA ASP A 298 -16.82 1.09 -17.28
C ASP A 298 -17.68 0.81 -18.52
N SER A 299 -17.04 0.34 -19.58
CA SER A 299 -17.70 0.09 -20.87
C SER A 299 -18.81 -0.96 -20.81
N GLU A 300 -18.74 -1.93 -19.90
CA GLU A 300 -19.79 -2.94 -19.75
C GLU A 300 -21.04 -2.34 -19.10
N TYR A 301 -20.84 -1.50 -18.08
CA TYR A 301 -21.93 -0.79 -17.42
C TYR A 301 -22.55 0.28 -18.33
N ASP A 302 -21.72 1.07 -19.00
CA ASP A 302 -22.16 2.13 -19.91
C ASP A 302 -22.99 1.55 -21.07
N GLY A 303 -22.48 0.50 -21.73
CA GLY A 303 -23.22 -0.16 -22.81
C GLY A 303 -24.55 -0.77 -22.37
N ALA A 304 -24.63 -1.32 -21.15
CA ALA A 304 -25.90 -1.83 -20.60
C ALA A 304 -26.89 -0.71 -20.23
N CYS A 305 -26.40 0.46 -19.81
CA CYS A 305 -27.22 1.65 -19.59
C CYS A 305 -27.76 2.20 -20.92
N GLU A 306 -26.89 2.39 -21.91
CA GLU A 306 -27.26 2.87 -23.24
C GLU A 306 -28.31 1.96 -23.91
N GLU A 307 -28.14 0.63 -23.79
CA GLU A 307 -29.12 -0.31 -24.33
C GLU A 307 -30.47 -0.25 -23.62
N ALA A 308 -30.47 -0.12 -22.28
CA ALA A 308 -31.71 0.04 -21.53
C ALA A 308 -32.43 1.35 -21.91
N GLU A 309 -31.69 2.45 -22.02
CA GLU A 309 -32.23 3.76 -22.43
C GLU A 309 -32.75 3.72 -23.87
N ALA A 310 -32.06 3.05 -24.79
CA ALA A 310 -32.52 2.89 -26.16
C ALA A 310 -33.83 2.10 -26.26
N ILE A 311 -34.00 1.04 -25.45
CA ILE A 311 -35.24 0.26 -25.39
C ILE A 311 -36.37 1.05 -24.72
N GLU A 312 -36.07 1.82 -23.68
CA GLU A 312 -37.04 2.75 -23.07
C GLU A 312 -37.52 3.80 -24.07
N GLN A 313 -36.62 4.36 -24.88
CA GLN A 313 -36.97 5.28 -25.96
C GLN A 313 -37.87 4.59 -27.01
N GLN A 314 -37.57 3.35 -27.41
CA GLN A 314 -38.44 2.59 -28.31
C GLN A 314 -39.84 2.32 -27.72
N LEU A 315 -39.93 2.05 -26.42
CA LEU A 315 -41.21 1.91 -25.72
C LEU A 315 -42.00 3.22 -25.71
N ASP A 316 -41.35 4.37 -25.55
CA ASP A 316 -41.99 5.68 -25.61
C ASP A 316 -42.46 6.06 -27.03
N GLU A 317 -41.66 5.75 -28.04
CA GLU A 317 -42.03 5.90 -29.45
C GLU A 317 -43.24 5.02 -29.81
N GLU A 318 -43.24 3.76 -29.36
CA GLU A 318 -44.36 2.83 -29.54
C GLU A 318 -45.61 3.32 -28.79
N LEU A 319 -45.47 3.87 -27.58
CA LEU A 319 -46.59 4.51 -26.87
C LEU A 319 -47.19 5.67 -27.68
N GLY A 320 -46.34 6.46 -28.34
CA GLY A 320 -46.75 7.52 -29.27
C GLY A 320 -47.56 6.97 -30.45
N SER A 321 -47.07 5.90 -31.08
CA SER A 321 -47.74 5.20 -32.19
C SER A 321 -49.12 4.67 -31.76
N LEU A 322 -49.18 3.97 -30.61
CA LEU A 322 -50.41 3.40 -30.05
C LEU A 322 -51.43 4.49 -29.68
N ARG A 323 -50.98 5.63 -29.14
CA ARG A 323 -51.84 6.80 -28.87
C ARG A 323 -52.42 7.37 -30.16
N GLY A 324 -51.60 7.48 -31.22
CA GLY A 324 -52.03 7.91 -32.55
C GLY A 324 -53.10 6.99 -33.14
N MET A 325 -52.88 5.66 -33.06
CA MET A 325 -53.82 4.65 -33.54
C MET A 325 -55.17 4.71 -32.80
N LEU A 326 -55.15 4.86 -31.48
CA LEU A 326 -56.37 4.94 -30.67
C LEU A 326 -57.08 6.32 -30.77
N GLY A 327 -56.37 7.34 -31.27
CA GLY A 327 -56.81 8.74 -31.25
C GLY A 327 -56.97 9.26 -29.81
N ALA A 328 -56.02 8.91 -28.95
CA ALA A 328 -56.04 9.19 -27.52
C ALA A 328 -55.00 10.24 -27.14
N THR A 329 -55.25 10.97 -26.06
CA THR A 329 -54.28 11.94 -25.51
C THR A 329 -53.33 11.26 -24.50
N ALA A 330 -52.20 11.91 -24.21
CA ALA A 330 -51.20 11.38 -23.27
C ALA A 330 -51.74 11.17 -21.84
N ALA A 331 -52.77 11.91 -21.44
CA ALA A 331 -53.43 11.75 -20.15
C ALA A 331 -54.34 10.51 -20.08
N GLU A 332 -54.79 10.01 -21.23
CA GLU A 332 -55.78 8.94 -21.33
C GLU A 332 -55.15 7.57 -21.49
N VAL A 333 -54.04 7.50 -22.23
CA VAL A 333 -53.30 6.26 -22.47
C VAL A 333 -51.87 6.44 -22.02
N LYS A 334 -51.41 5.61 -21.08
CA LYS A 334 -50.08 5.68 -20.48
C LYS A 334 -49.56 4.30 -20.09
N TRP A 335 -48.25 4.21 -19.92
CA TRP A 335 -47.64 3.07 -19.26
C TRP A 335 -48.01 3.01 -17.79
N ILE A 336 -48.33 1.81 -17.32
CA ILE A 336 -48.48 1.51 -15.90
C ILE A 336 -47.65 0.27 -15.56
N SER A 337 -46.87 0.41 -14.50
CA SER A 337 -46.11 -0.70 -13.92
C SER A 337 -46.72 -1.06 -12.56
N GLN A 338 -47.06 -2.34 -12.36
CA GLN A 338 -47.58 -2.86 -11.09
C GLN A 338 -46.83 -4.14 -10.70
N GLN A 339 -46.18 -4.12 -9.53
CA GLN A 339 -45.42 -5.27 -9.01
C GLN A 339 -44.40 -5.78 -10.04
N LYS A 340 -44.53 -7.03 -10.51
CA LYS A 340 -43.65 -7.65 -11.52
C LYS A 340 -44.07 -7.37 -12.96
N GLU A 341 -45.23 -6.77 -13.17
CA GLU A 341 -45.77 -6.46 -14.49
C GLU A 341 -45.48 -5.00 -14.84
N THR A 342 -44.40 -4.76 -15.60
CA THR A 342 -44.03 -3.43 -16.08
C THR A 342 -44.61 -3.12 -17.46
N HIS A 343 -44.73 -1.83 -17.77
CA HIS A 343 -45.10 -1.31 -19.10
C HIS A 343 -46.43 -1.86 -19.67
N GLN A 344 -47.48 -1.91 -18.84
CA GLN A 344 -48.83 -2.24 -19.30
C GLN A 344 -49.50 -1.01 -19.92
N LEU A 345 -50.13 -1.16 -21.08
CA LEU A 345 -50.87 -0.07 -21.73
C LEU A 345 -52.24 0.11 -21.08
N GLU A 346 -52.44 1.14 -20.27
CA GLU A 346 -53.76 1.43 -19.69
C GLU A 346 -54.62 2.20 -20.70
N VAL A 347 -55.78 1.63 -21.06
CA VAL A 347 -56.72 2.18 -22.04
C VAL A 347 -58.10 2.37 -21.39
N PRO A 348 -58.74 3.55 -21.51
CA PRO A 348 -60.08 3.79 -20.98
C PRO A 348 -61.14 2.91 -21.67
N ASP A 349 -62.18 2.49 -20.94
CA ASP A 349 -63.25 1.62 -21.47
C ASP A 349 -63.93 2.20 -22.73
N ARG A 350 -64.00 3.54 -22.86
CA ARG A 350 -64.57 4.21 -24.04
C ARG A 350 -63.79 3.95 -25.34
N LEU A 351 -62.49 3.64 -25.26
CA LEU A 351 -61.59 3.41 -26.40
C LEU A 351 -61.42 1.92 -26.74
N VAL A 352 -61.93 1.01 -25.92
CA VAL A 352 -61.78 -0.44 -26.08
C VAL A 352 -62.26 -0.96 -27.43
N LYS A 353 -63.27 -0.32 -28.06
CA LYS A 353 -63.75 -0.72 -29.39
C LYS A 353 -62.73 -0.49 -30.51
N LYS A 354 -61.73 0.36 -30.29
CA LYS A 354 -60.64 0.63 -31.24
C LYS A 354 -59.42 -0.25 -31.00
N VAL A 355 -59.44 -1.06 -29.93
CA VAL A 355 -58.33 -1.95 -29.59
C VAL A 355 -58.37 -3.17 -30.51
N PRO A 356 -57.27 -3.49 -31.21
CA PRO A 356 -57.13 -4.70 -32.01
C PRO A 356 -57.36 -5.99 -31.21
N ALA A 357 -57.82 -7.06 -31.88
CA ALA A 357 -58.20 -8.32 -31.23
C ALA A 357 -57.00 -9.18 -30.80
N ASP A 358 -55.83 -8.90 -31.33
CA ASP A 358 -54.54 -9.57 -31.08
C ASP A 358 -53.86 -9.10 -29.78
N TRP A 359 -54.39 -8.08 -29.11
CA TRP A 359 -53.83 -7.57 -27.86
C TRP A 359 -54.26 -8.41 -26.65
N GLU A 360 -53.29 -8.82 -25.84
CA GLU A 360 -53.54 -9.60 -24.63
C GLU A 360 -54.02 -8.68 -23.49
N ILE A 361 -55.11 -9.02 -22.81
CA ILE A 361 -55.58 -8.28 -21.63
C ILE A 361 -54.79 -8.77 -20.41
N SER A 362 -54.04 -7.87 -19.78
CA SER A 362 -53.21 -8.19 -18.60
C SER A 362 -53.95 -8.00 -17.28
N SER A 363 -54.69 -6.89 -17.14
CA SER A 363 -55.51 -6.61 -15.96
C SER A 363 -56.63 -5.62 -16.27
N GLN A 364 -57.60 -5.50 -15.36
CA GLN A 364 -58.74 -4.59 -15.52
C GLN A 364 -58.99 -3.81 -14.23
N ARG A 365 -59.32 -2.53 -14.36
CA ARG A 365 -59.76 -1.64 -13.29
C ARG A 365 -61.07 -1.01 -13.71
N LYS A 366 -61.91 -0.60 -12.75
CA LYS A 366 -63.15 0.13 -13.07
C LYS A 366 -62.84 1.37 -13.93
N GLY A 367 -63.30 1.36 -15.18
CA GLY A 367 -63.12 2.44 -16.17
C GLY A 367 -61.93 2.27 -17.12
N PHE A 368 -61.03 1.31 -16.89
CA PHE A 368 -59.80 1.12 -17.67
C PHE A 368 -59.43 -0.36 -17.84
N ARG A 369 -58.97 -0.74 -19.02
CA ARG A 369 -58.42 -2.07 -19.30
C ARG A 369 -56.95 -1.93 -19.66
N ARG A 370 -56.15 -2.89 -19.22
CA ARG A 370 -54.72 -2.89 -19.48
C ARG A 370 -54.36 -3.98 -20.48
N TYR A 371 -53.56 -3.60 -21.46
CA TYR A 371 -53.21 -4.43 -22.59
C TYR A 371 -51.70 -4.60 -22.69
N LEU A 372 -51.30 -5.71 -23.30
CA LEU A 372 -49.94 -5.99 -23.73
C LEU A 372 -49.97 -6.34 -25.23
N THR A 373 -49.26 -5.57 -26.04
CA THR A 373 -49.11 -5.85 -27.47
C THR A 373 -47.94 -6.82 -27.69
N PRO A 374 -47.90 -7.55 -28.82
CA PRO A 374 -46.78 -8.42 -29.16
C PRO A 374 -45.42 -7.68 -29.19
N GLU A 375 -45.39 -6.46 -29.72
CA GLU A 375 -44.21 -5.60 -29.77
C GLU A 375 -43.75 -5.21 -28.37
N VAL A 376 -44.66 -4.74 -27.51
CA VAL A 376 -44.35 -4.34 -26.13
C VAL A 376 -43.88 -5.54 -25.29
N LYS A 377 -44.41 -6.73 -25.55
CA LYS A 377 -43.96 -7.98 -24.90
C LYS A 377 -42.51 -8.31 -25.25
N THR A 378 -42.11 -8.06 -26.50
CA THR A 378 -40.75 -8.25 -26.99
C THR A 378 -39.81 -7.22 -26.35
N LEU A 379 -40.14 -5.93 -26.47
CA LEU A 379 -39.38 -4.82 -25.88
C LEU A 379 -39.22 -4.97 -24.35
N ARG A 380 -40.27 -5.40 -23.64
CA ARG A 380 -40.19 -5.65 -22.19
C ARG A 380 -39.22 -6.78 -21.84
N THR A 381 -39.18 -7.83 -22.66
CA THR A 381 -38.24 -8.95 -22.46
C THR A 381 -36.80 -8.50 -22.71
N GLU A 382 -36.59 -7.66 -23.73
CA GLU A 382 -35.28 -7.07 -24.02
C GLU A 382 -34.84 -6.09 -22.93
N LEU A 383 -35.73 -5.22 -22.45
CA LEU A 383 -35.46 -4.30 -21.34
C LEU A 383 -35.09 -5.05 -20.07
N GLN A 384 -35.80 -6.15 -19.76
CA GLN A 384 -35.46 -7.01 -18.62
C GLN A 384 -34.04 -7.59 -18.76
N ARG A 385 -33.66 -8.06 -19.96
CA ARG A 385 -32.30 -8.55 -20.22
C ARG A 385 -31.24 -7.45 -20.15
N ALA A 386 -31.58 -6.22 -20.56
CA ALA A 386 -30.70 -5.07 -20.43
C ALA A 386 -30.48 -4.70 -18.95
N HIS A 387 -31.55 -4.66 -18.15
CA HIS A 387 -31.45 -4.46 -16.70
C HIS A 387 -30.67 -5.58 -15.99
N GLU A 388 -30.87 -6.85 -16.36
CA GLU A 388 -30.10 -7.97 -15.82
C GLU A 388 -28.60 -7.84 -16.13
N ARG A 389 -28.25 -7.42 -17.35
CA ARG A 389 -26.85 -7.11 -17.71
C ARG A 389 -26.30 -5.94 -16.93
N LYS A 390 -27.08 -4.87 -16.75
CA LYS A 390 -26.70 -3.71 -15.94
C LYS A 390 -26.41 -4.10 -14.48
N GLU A 391 -27.27 -4.92 -13.86
CA GLU A 391 -27.07 -5.42 -12.49
C GLU A 391 -25.87 -6.38 -12.39
N ALA A 392 -25.64 -7.23 -13.39
CA ALA A 392 -24.45 -8.07 -13.47
C ALA A 392 -23.17 -7.21 -13.57
N ALA A 393 -23.20 -6.14 -14.38
CA ALA A 393 -22.11 -5.19 -14.48
C ALA A 393 -21.84 -4.50 -13.14
N LEU A 394 -22.86 -4.01 -12.42
CA LEU A 394 -22.71 -3.41 -11.09
C LEU A 394 -22.10 -4.36 -10.07
N THR A 395 -22.51 -5.64 -10.10
CA THR A 395 -21.96 -6.66 -9.19
C THR A 395 -20.47 -6.91 -9.46
N GLY A 396 -20.03 -6.80 -10.72
CA GLY A 396 -18.62 -6.92 -11.12
C GLY A 396 -17.77 -5.66 -10.88
N ALA A 397 -18.40 -4.50 -10.67
CA ALA A 397 -17.71 -3.21 -10.63
C ALA A 397 -16.63 -3.13 -9.55
N LEU A 398 -16.91 -3.63 -8.34
CA LEU A 398 -15.91 -3.65 -7.26
C LEU A 398 -14.67 -4.46 -7.63
N THR A 399 -14.84 -5.61 -8.27
CA THR A 399 -13.73 -6.45 -8.70
C THR A 399 -12.88 -5.73 -9.75
N ARG A 400 -13.52 -5.13 -10.76
CA ARG A 400 -12.82 -4.36 -11.80
C ARG A 400 -12.06 -3.15 -11.23
N VAL A 401 -12.64 -2.45 -10.26
CA VAL A 401 -11.93 -1.35 -9.56
C VAL A 401 -10.75 -1.88 -8.74
N CYS A 402 -10.91 -3.00 -8.03
CA CYS A 402 -9.80 -3.65 -7.33
C CYS A 402 -8.68 -4.07 -8.29
N GLU A 403 -9.01 -4.59 -9.47
CA GLU A 403 -8.05 -4.93 -10.52
C GLU A 403 -7.30 -3.71 -11.05
N ARG A 404 -8.01 -2.59 -11.32
CA ARG A 404 -7.40 -1.31 -11.71
C ARG A 404 -6.46 -0.78 -10.61
N ALA A 405 -6.90 -0.79 -9.35
CA ALA A 405 -6.08 -0.38 -8.22
C ALA A 405 -4.84 -1.31 -8.05
N ALA A 406 -5.00 -2.61 -8.29
CA ALA A 406 -3.90 -3.56 -8.23
C ALA A 406 -2.89 -3.38 -9.37
N ALA A 407 -3.34 -2.98 -10.57
CA ALA A 407 -2.44 -2.60 -11.66
C ALA A 407 -1.53 -1.42 -11.26
N GLY A 408 -2.00 -0.55 -10.35
CA GLY A 408 -1.25 0.55 -9.76
C GLY A 408 -0.27 0.18 -8.62
N ILE A 409 -0.20 -1.09 -8.19
CA ILE A 409 0.69 -1.52 -7.08
C ILE A 409 2.17 -1.11 -7.26
N PRO A 410 2.77 -1.15 -8.46
CA PRO A 410 4.15 -0.70 -8.67
C PRO A 410 4.39 0.76 -8.25
N VAL A 411 3.35 1.60 -8.21
CA VAL A 411 3.39 2.99 -7.74
C VAL A 411 2.98 3.09 -6.27
N LEU A 412 1.93 2.38 -5.87
CA LEU A 412 1.38 2.43 -4.51
C LEU A 412 2.35 1.85 -3.45
N ARG A 413 3.07 0.77 -3.77
CA ARG A 413 3.97 0.12 -2.82
C ARG A 413 5.19 0.98 -2.46
N PRO A 414 5.95 1.54 -3.43
CA PRO A 414 7.02 2.47 -3.09
C PRO A 414 6.54 3.69 -2.31
N ALA A 415 5.31 4.17 -2.55
CA ALA A 415 4.72 5.25 -1.79
C ALA A 415 4.42 4.85 -0.33
N ALA A 416 3.88 3.65 -0.10
CA ALA A 416 3.67 3.12 1.24
C ALA A 416 5.02 2.95 1.99
N ASP A 417 6.05 2.43 1.32
CA ASP A 417 7.39 2.29 1.90
C ASP A 417 8.03 3.65 2.20
N ALA A 418 7.82 4.64 1.34
CA ALA A 418 8.27 6.01 1.52
C ALA A 418 7.58 6.67 2.72
N ALA A 419 6.28 6.46 2.90
CA ALA A 419 5.54 6.94 4.06
C ALA A 419 6.05 6.29 5.36
N ALA A 420 6.34 4.99 5.35
CA ALA A 420 6.95 4.30 6.48
C ALA A 420 8.34 4.87 6.84
N ARG A 421 9.17 5.14 5.83
CA ARG A 421 10.49 5.80 5.99
C ARG A 421 10.35 7.20 6.56
N LEU A 422 9.39 7.99 6.06
CA LEU A 422 9.12 9.33 6.56
C LEU A 422 8.68 9.29 8.03
N ASP A 423 7.74 8.43 8.40
CA ASP A 423 7.29 8.28 9.79
C ASP A 423 8.42 7.83 10.74
N ALA A 424 9.29 6.92 10.30
CA ALA A 424 10.48 6.52 11.06
C ALA A 424 11.49 7.67 11.24
N LEU A 425 11.71 8.50 10.22
CA LEU A 425 12.56 9.70 10.34
C LEU A 425 11.94 10.75 11.28
N LEU A 426 10.63 10.98 11.18
CA LEU A 426 9.87 11.85 12.07
C LEU A 426 9.95 11.35 13.52
N SER A 427 9.90 10.03 13.72
CA SER A 427 10.08 9.40 15.03
C SER A 427 11.45 9.67 15.62
N LEU A 428 12.52 9.49 14.82
CA LEU A 428 13.89 9.79 15.24
C LEU A 428 14.09 11.28 15.56
N ALA A 429 13.49 12.17 14.77
CA ALA A 429 13.53 13.61 15.03
C ALA A 429 12.84 13.97 16.35
N ALA A 430 11.64 13.44 16.59
CA ALA A 430 10.92 13.64 17.85
C ALA A 430 11.68 13.07 19.06
N ALA A 431 12.27 11.87 18.94
CA ALA A 431 13.08 11.28 20.00
C ALA A 431 14.36 12.10 20.27
N SER A 432 15.06 12.54 19.22
CA SER A 432 16.24 13.40 19.35
C SER A 432 15.92 14.73 20.02
N GLU A 433 14.77 15.32 19.72
CA GLU A 433 14.30 16.55 20.35
C GLU A 433 14.09 16.36 21.86
N LEU A 434 13.37 15.30 22.26
CA LEU A 434 13.15 14.98 23.67
C LEU A 434 14.45 14.80 24.45
N MET A 435 15.46 14.15 23.84
CA MET A 435 16.80 13.98 24.45
C MET A 435 17.62 15.27 24.44
N SER A 436 17.34 16.21 23.53
CA SER A 436 18.02 17.51 23.48
C SER A 436 17.62 18.38 24.68
N LEU A 437 16.36 18.29 25.11
CA LEU A 437 15.84 19.04 26.25
C LEU A 437 16.52 18.68 27.58
N SER A 438 16.98 17.44 27.74
CA SER A 438 17.74 16.99 28.92
C SER A 438 19.25 17.24 28.80
N GLY A 439 19.71 17.88 27.71
CA GLY A 439 21.13 18.12 27.45
C GLY A 439 21.94 16.84 27.18
N ALA A 440 21.25 15.75 26.79
CA ALA A 440 21.81 14.41 26.67
C ALA A 440 21.97 13.95 25.21
N SER A 441 21.95 14.86 24.24
CA SER A 441 22.08 14.51 22.81
C SER A 441 23.19 15.29 22.12
N CYS A 442 23.81 14.65 21.14
CA CYS A 442 24.74 15.27 20.21
C CYS A 442 24.55 14.65 18.82
N ARG A 443 25.09 15.31 17.79
CA ARG A 443 25.18 14.72 16.45
C ARG A 443 26.51 13.93 16.36
N PRO A 444 26.47 12.60 16.26
CA PRO A 444 27.71 11.82 16.24
C PRO A 444 28.47 12.01 14.92
N VAL A 445 29.80 12.11 15.01
CA VAL A 445 30.68 12.21 13.86
C VAL A 445 31.19 10.81 13.52
N VAL A 446 30.78 10.30 12.36
CA VAL A 446 31.25 9.00 11.84
C VAL A 446 32.22 9.27 10.70
N ARG A 447 33.43 8.72 10.82
CA ARG A 447 34.49 8.85 9.81
C ARG A 447 34.64 7.52 9.08
N ALA A 448 35.14 7.58 7.84
CA ALA A 448 35.66 6.39 7.19
C ALA A 448 36.89 5.91 7.95
N GLU A 449 37.21 4.62 7.83
CA GLU A 449 38.40 4.05 8.44
C GLU A 449 39.65 4.76 7.88
N ASP A 450 40.49 5.25 8.79
CA ASP A 450 41.80 5.78 8.48
C ASP A 450 42.82 4.69 8.79
N ALA A 451 43.60 4.29 7.78
CA ALA A 451 44.59 3.22 7.92
C ALA A 451 45.67 3.55 8.96
N ASP A 452 45.94 4.83 9.20
CA ASP A 452 46.99 5.29 10.11
C ASP A 452 46.49 5.40 11.56
N GLU A 453 45.25 5.82 11.81
CA GLU A 453 44.66 5.89 13.16
C GLU A 453 44.04 4.56 13.63
N GLY A 454 43.51 3.74 12.72
CA GLY A 454 42.73 2.55 13.04
C GLY A 454 41.37 2.85 13.69
N PRO A 455 40.65 1.84 14.21
CA PRO A 455 39.32 2.03 14.76
C PRO A 455 39.35 2.84 16.06
N VAL A 456 38.41 3.78 16.18
CA VAL A 456 38.32 4.70 17.33
C VAL A 456 36.88 4.89 17.79
N LEU A 457 36.66 4.85 19.09
CA LEU A 457 35.42 5.26 19.76
C LEU A 457 35.76 6.32 20.81
N ARG A 458 35.16 7.51 20.66
CA ARG A 458 35.25 8.59 21.64
C ARG A 458 33.86 9.09 21.98
N ALA A 459 33.49 9.02 23.26
CA ALA A 459 32.24 9.55 23.76
C ALA A 459 32.51 10.31 25.06
N THR A 460 32.23 11.62 25.08
CA THR A 460 32.37 12.47 26.26
C THR A 460 31.01 12.70 26.91
N ARG A 461 30.94 12.58 28.23
CA ARG A 461 29.71 12.69 29.04
C ARG A 461 28.61 11.79 28.49
N ALA A 462 28.96 10.59 28.08
CA ALA A 462 28.04 9.57 27.59
C ALA A 462 27.07 9.16 28.70
N ARG A 463 25.80 9.02 28.33
CA ARG A 463 24.73 8.54 29.20
C ARG A 463 24.15 7.27 28.62
N HIS A 464 23.76 6.34 29.48
CA HIS A 464 22.99 5.18 29.04
C HIS A 464 21.61 5.66 28.53
N PRO A 465 21.15 5.28 27.32
CA PRO A 465 19.93 5.85 26.72
C PRO A 465 18.67 5.69 27.57
N GLY A 466 18.55 4.59 28.33
CA GLY A 466 17.43 4.33 29.25
C GLY A 466 17.65 4.85 30.69
N ALA A 467 18.66 5.67 30.94
CA ALA A 467 18.99 6.09 32.30
C ALA A 467 18.05 7.17 32.87
N ALA A 468 17.91 7.18 34.19
CA ALA A 468 17.17 8.22 34.92
C ALA A 468 17.93 9.56 34.92
N ASP A 469 17.22 10.65 35.25
CA ASP A 469 17.75 12.03 35.21
C ASP A 469 19.04 12.23 36.03
N ASN A 470 19.15 11.52 37.16
CA ASN A 470 20.30 11.60 38.08
C ASN A 470 21.50 10.71 37.67
N PHE A 471 21.51 10.16 36.46
CA PHE A 471 22.61 9.34 35.97
C PHE A 471 23.90 10.15 35.79
N VAL A 472 25.00 9.62 36.34
CA VAL A 472 26.34 10.23 36.22
C VAL A 472 26.92 9.90 34.85
N PRO A 473 27.17 10.88 33.97
CA PRO A 473 27.74 10.63 32.65
C PRO A 473 29.20 10.15 32.73
N ASN A 474 29.60 9.30 31.79
CA ASN A 474 30.96 8.76 31.71
C ASN A 474 31.66 9.15 30.42
N ASP A 475 32.98 9.29 30.47
CA ASP A 475 33.82 9.43 29.27
C ASP A 475 34.34 8.05 28.84
N ILE A 476 34.28 7.76 27.55
CA ILE A 476 34.75 6.51 26.94
C ILE A 476 35.71 6.87 25.81
N ALA A 477 36.94 6.34 25.87
CA ALA A 477 37.94 6.45 24.83
C ALA A 477 38.53 5.06 24.55
N LEU A 478 38.46 4.59 23.30
CA LEU A 478 38.98 3.31 22.87
C LEU A 478 39.61 3.43 21.48
N GLY A 479 40.85 2.96 21.33
CA GLY A 479 41.58 2.97 20.06
C GLY A 479 42.01 4.35 19.54
N GLY A 480 42.36 4.41 18.25
CA GLY A 480 43.04 5.57 17.66
C GLY A 480 44.51 5.69 18.08
N SER A 481 45.06 6.89 17.88
CA SER A 481 46.43 7.27 18.29
C SER A 481 46.57 7.62 19.77
N ASP A 482 45.48 8.02 20.42
CA ASP A 482 45.48 8.58 21.80
C ASP A 482 45.00 7.60 22.88
N ALA A 483 44.51 6.40 22.52
CA ALA A 483 43.98 5.43 23.48
C ALA A 483 44.23 3.97 23.07
N GLU A 484 44.30 3.10 24.08
CA GLU A 484 44.48 1.67 23.88
C GLU A 484 43.24 1.02 23.24
N ARG A 485 43.45 -0.05 22.47
CA ARG A 485 42.37 -0.79 21.79
C ARG A 485 41.63 -1.78 22.69
N ALA A 486 42.15 -2.04 23.89
CA ALA A 486 41.55 -2.95 24.87
C ALA A 486 41.46 -2.27 26.23
N LEU A 487 40.30 -2.42 26.89
CA LEU A 487 40.02 -1.84 28.20
C LEU A 487 39.75 -2.93 29.23
N LEU A 488 40.58 -3.00 30.28
CA LEU A 488 40.33 -3.87 31.44
C LEU A 488 39.52 -3.13 32.50
N LEU A 489 38.22 -3.39 32.56
CA LEU A 489 37.31 -2.72 33.49
C LEU A 489 37.25 -3.44 34.84
N THR A 490 37.71 -2.78 35.91
CA THR A 490 37.68 -3.31 37.29
C THR A 490 36.80 -2.44 38.20
N GLY A 491 36.36 -2.98 39.34
CA GLY A 491 35.56 -2.25 40.32
C GLY A 491 34.60 -3.13 41.10
N PRO A 492 33.98 -2.61 42.19
CA PRO A 492 33.04 -3.37 43.01
C PRO A 492 31.76 -3.76 42.25
N ASN A 493 31.07 -4.81 42.71
CA ASN A 493 29.74 -5.13 42.20
C ASN A 493 28.79 -3.95 42.47
N MET A 494 27.83 -3.73 41.57
CA MET A 494 26.94 -2.56 41.56
C MET A 494 27.63 -1.20 41.32
N GLY A 495 28.94 -1.18 41.02
CA GLY A 495 29.68 0.04 40.65
C GLY A 495 29.44 0.55 39.22
N GLY A 496 28.40 0.08 38.52
CA GLY A 496 28.06 0.52 37.16
C GLY A 496 28.85 -0.13 36.02
N LYS A 497 29.70 -1.13 36.29
CA LYS A 497 30.53 -1.81 35.27
C LYS A 497 29.71 -2.34 34.08
N SER A 498 28.63 -3.08 34.37
CA SER A 498 27.73 -3.64 33.34
C SER A 498 26.85 -2.61 32.65
N THR A 499 26.76 -1.39 33.18
CA THR A 499 26.01 -0.29 32.56
C THR A 499 26.90 0.57 31.66
N LEU A 500 28.22 0.51 31.88
CA LEU A 500 29.22 1.20 31.06
C LEU A 500 29.51 0.43 29.76
N MET A 501 29.64 -0.90 29.86
CA MET A 501 29.68 -1.81 28.71
C MET A 501 28.31 -1.89 28.06
#